data_AF-A0A9D1FH35-F1
#
_entry.id   AF-A0A9D1FH35-F1
#
_cell.length_a   1.000
_cell.length_b   1.000
_cell.length_c   1.000
_cell.angle_alpha   90.00
_cell.angle_beta   90.00
_cell.angle_gamma   90.00
#
_symmetry.space_group_name_H-M   'P 1'
#
loop_
_entity.id
_entity.type
_entity.pdbx_description
1 polymer ?
#
loop_
_entity_poly.entity_id
_entity_poly.type
_entity_poly.pdbx_seq_one_letter_code
_entity_poly.pdbx_strand_id
1 'polypeptide(L)'
;MFLFLNNGFAYADTVVATNMTSKGRIKTVSAGLILIRDNGSDLTYRREVNNEYFGDVVMYKKNFFSRNIMELMGRIESLDRQNAIIYTPAGKIEIQRYKIKDIIMKVPSKGY
;
A
#
# COMPACT_ATOMS: atom_id res chain seq x y z
N MET A 1 21.34 -7.45 26.22
CA MET A 1 19.87 -7.50 26.14
C MET A 1 19.43 -6.39 25.20
N PHE A 2 19.14 -6.72 23.94
CA PHE A 2 18.71 -5.72 22.95
C PHE A 2 17.18 -5.56 23.06
N LEU A 3 16.74 -4.46 23.67
CA LEU A 3 15.37 -3.99 23.49
C LEU A 3 15.24 -3.41 22.09
N PHE A 4 14.52 -4.12 21.22
CA PHE A 4 13.99 -3.50 20.01
C PHE A 4 12.92 -2.50 20.44
N LEU A 5 13.31 -1.23 20.51
CA LEU A 5 12.36 -0.11 20.46
C LEU A 5 11.57 -0.26 19.15
N ASN A 6 10.41 -0.88 19.24
CA ASN A 6 9.30 -0.74 18.30
C ASN A 6 8.86 0.74 18.35
N ASN A 7 9.71 1.63 17.84
CA ASN A 7 9.26 2.92 17.36
C ASN A 7 8.41 2.59 16.14
N GLY A 8 7.13 2.40 16.40
CA GLY A 8 6.10 2.26 15.40
C GLY A 8 6.24 3.40 14.42
N PHE A 9 6.91 3.14 13.30
CA PHE A 9 6.40 3.63 12.03
C PHE A 9 4.97 3.09 12.00
N ALA A 10 4.01 3.92 12.41
CA ALA A 10 2.63 3.70 12.07
C ALA A 10 2.64 3.72 10.54
N TYR A 11 2.75 2.53 9.94
CA TYR A 11 2.47 2.32 8.53
C TYR A 11 1.00 2.67 8.39
N ALA A 12 0.72 3.92 8.10
CA ALA A 12 -0.64 4.41 7.94
C ALA A 12 -1.04 4.16 6.48
N ASP A 13 -0.95 2.90 6.03
CA ASP A 13 -1.43 2.58 4.70
C ASP A 13 -2.88 3.05 4.62
N THR A 14 -3.19 3.80 3.57
CA THR A 14 -4.46 4.48 3.43
C THR A 14 -5.16 3.95 2.18
N VAL A 15 -6.40 3.50 2.35
CA VAL A 15 -7.30 3.21 1.24
C VAL A 15 -8.32 4.33 1.17
N VAL A 16 -8.28 5.11 0.09
CA VAL A 16 -9.23 6.18 -0.20
C VAL A 16 -10.26 5.64 -1.18
N ALA A 17 -11.46 5.35 -0.68
CA ALA A 17 -12.62 5.02 -1.47
C ALA A 17 -13.51 6.25 -1.69
N THR A 18 -14.39 6.22 -2.69
CA THR A 18 -15.32 7.31 -3.02
C THR A 18 -16.11 7.82 -1.80
N ASN A 19 -16.52 6.92 -0.91
CA ASN A 19 -17.39 7.25 0.23
C ASN A 19 -16.71 7.13 1.60
N MET A 20 -15.46 6.65 1.66
CA MET A 20 -14.77 6.43 2.93
C MET A 20 -13.25 6.42 2.75
N THR A 21 -12.55 6.87 3.78
CA THR A 21 -11.09 6.71 3.88
C THR A 21 -10.79 5.79 5.05
N SER A 22 -10.06 4.71 4.78
CA SER A 22 -9.66 3.75 5.80
C SER A 22 -8.16 3.82 6.01
N LYS A 23 -7.76 3.92 7.27
CA LYS A 23 -6.35 4.08 7.67
C LYS A 23 -5.94 2.91 8.53
N GLY A 24 -4.93 2.18 8.10
CA GLY A 24 -4.56 0.95 8.78
C GLY A 24 -3.48 0.18 8.08
N ARG A 25 -3.31 -1.09 8.43
CA ARG A 25 -2.31 -1.94 7.78
C ARG A 25 -2.95 -2.69 6.63
N ILE A 26 -2.52 -2.44 5.40
CA ILE A 26 -2.93 -3.26 4.26
C ILE A 26 -2.21 -4.60 4.35
N LYS A 27 -3.01 -5.66 4.42
CA LYS A 27 -2.55 -7.06 4.57
C LYS A 27 -2.25 -7.69 3.22
N THR A 28 -3.13 -7.46 2.24
CA THR A 28 -2.96 -8.01 0.90
C THR A 28 -3.69 -7.18 -0.14
N VAL A 29 -3.13 -7.19 -1.35
CA VAL A 29 -3.82 -6.82 -2.59
C VAL A 29 -3.65 -7.98 -3.55
N SER A 30 -4.77 -8.52 -4.03
CA SER A 30 -4.77 -9.62 -5.00
C SER A 30 -6.05 -9.59 -5.84
N ALA A 31 -5.90 -9.74 -7.16
CA ALA A 31 -7.03 -9.77 -8.10
C ALA A 31 -8.05 -8.61 -7.92
N GLY A 32 -7.57 -7.42 -7.54
CA GLY A 32 -8.40 -6.25 -7.28
C GLY A 32 -9.09 -6.23 -5.91
N LEU A 33 -8.92 -7.25 -5.06
CA LEU A 33 -9.35 -7.23 -3.66
C LEU A 33 -8.25 -6.64 -2.78
N ILE A 34 -8.63 -5.70 -1.92
CA ILE A 34 -7.74 -5.03 -0.98
C ILE A 34 -8.26 -5.30 0.43
N LEU A 35 -7.43 -5.91 1.27
CA LEU A 35 -7.75 -6.17 2.67
C LEU A 35 -6.94 -5.24 3.57
N ILE A 36 -7.62 -4.37 4.30
CA ILE A 36 -7.02 -3.43 5.26
C ILE A 36 -7.55 -3.69 6.66
N ARG A 37 -6.66 -3.66 7.66
CA ARG A 37 -7.06 -3.66 9.06
C ARG A 37 -7.11 -2.23 9.58
N ASP A 38 -8.31 -1.70 9.76
CA ASP A 38 -8.58 -0.36 10.28
C ASP A 38 -9.24 -0.47 11.67
N ASN A 39 -8.64 0.17 12.68
CA ASN A 39 -9.13 0.20 14.07
C ASN A 39 -9.57 -1.17 14.63
N GLY A 40 -8.80 -2.23 14.32
CA GLY A 40 -9.06 -3.59 14.79
C GLY A 40 -10.05 -4.39 13.93
N SER A 41 -10.72 -3.76 12.96
CA SER A 41 -11.63 -4.41 12.03
C SER A 41 -10.95 -4.67 10.68
N ASP A 42 -11.22 -5.83 10.09
CA ASP A 42 -10.73 -6.18 8.76
C ASP A 42 -11.77 -5.74 7.71
N LEU A 43 -11.42 -4.73 6.91
CA LEU A 43 -12.26 -4.19 5.83
C LEU A 43 -11.75 -4.66 4.47
N THR A 44 -12.68 -5.05 3.60
CA THR A 44 -12.36 -5.48 2.24
C THR A 44 -12.91 -4.49 1.23
N TYR A 45 -12.04 -4.01 0.35
CA TYR A 45 -12.40 -3.17 -0.78
C TYR A 45 -12.24 -3.95 -2.07
N ARG A 46 -13.16 -3.73 -3.01
CA ARG A 46 -12.98 -4.17 -4.39
C ARG A 46 -12.62 -3.00 -5.27
N ARG A 47 -11.56 -3.22 -6.04
CA ARG A 47 -11.10 -2.35 -7.10
C ARG A 47 -11.53 -2.95 -8.43
N GLU A 48 -12.17 -2.13 -9.26
CA GLU A 48 -12.40 -2.51 -10.65
C GLU A 48 -11.07 -2.61 -11.38
N VAL A 49 -10.95 -3.58 -12.29
CA VAL A 49 -9.77 -3.75 -13.13
C VAL A 49 -9.78 -2.65 -14.17
N ASN A 50 -9.36 -1.46 -13.77
CA ASN A 50 -9.03 -0.39 -14.69
C ASN A 50 -7.53 -0.45 -14.98
N ASN A 51 -7.18 -0.66 -16.24
CA ASN A 51 -5.79 -0.79 -16.68
C ASN A 51 -5.06 0.55 -16.77
N GLU A 52 -5.77 1.68 -16.65
CA GLU A 52 -5.22 3.02 -16.83
C GLU A 52 -4.94 3.74 -15.50
N TYR A 53 -5.29 3.13 -14.36
CA TYR A 53 -5.26 3.83 -13.08
C TYR A 53 -3.89 3.79 -12.40
N PHE A 54 -3.03 4.76 -12.72
CA PHE A 54 -1.72 4.98 -12.06
C PHE A 54 -1.81 5.85 -10.78
N GLY A 55 -3.02 5.99 -10.22
CA GLY A 55 -3.30 6.94 -9.13
C GLY A 55 -2.92 6.49 -7.72
N ASP A 56 -2.31 5.31 -7.54
CA ASP A 56 -1.77 4.90 -6.25
C ASP A 56 -0.42 5.56 -6.01
N VAL A 57 -0.16 5.90 -4.76
CA VAL A 57 1.10 6.51 -4.34
C VAL A 57 1.78 5.56 -3.36
N VAL A 58 3.03 5.21 -3.64
CA VAL A 58 3.87 4.41 -2.74
C VAL A 58 5.05 5.26 -2.29
N MET A 59 5.15 5.47 -0.99
CA MET A 59 6.31 6.12 -0.37
C MET A 59 7.25 5.05 0.17
N TYR A 60 8.50 5.03 -0.32
CA TYR A 60 9.45 3.97 0.03
C TYR A 60 10.88 4.49 0.13
N LYS A 61 11.73 3.74 0.83
CA LYS A 61 13.17 4.01 0.89
C LYS A 61 13.91 3.23 -0.20
N LYS A 62 14.81 3.88 -0.93
CA LYS A 62 15.69 3.20 -1.92
C LYS A 62 16.47 2.05 -1.26
N ASN A 63 17.10 2.35 -0.13
CA ASN A 63 17.88 1.41 0.70
C ASN A 63 17.42 1.50 2.16
N PHE A 64 17.62 0.42 2.93
CA PHE A 64 17.18 0.33 4.34
C PHE A 64 17.66 1.51 5.21
N PHE A 65 18.94 1.87 5.06
CA PHE A 65 19.58 2.95 5.81
C PHE A 65 19.33 4.35 5.23
N SER A 66 18.67 4.46 4.07
CA SER A 66 18.42 5.76 3.48
C SER A 66 17.44 6.56 4.33
N ARG A 67 17.73 7.85 4.49
CA ARG A 67 16.79 8.83 5.04
C ARG A 67 15.86 9.41 3.97
N ASN A 68 16.22 9.24 2.69
CA ASN A 68 15.44 9.76 1.58
C ASN A 68 14.25 8.83 1.32
N ILE A 69 13.04 9.40 1.42
CA ILE A 69 11.80 8.76 1.02
C ILE A 69 11.55 9.16 -0.43
N MET A 70 11.35 8.15 -1.27
CA MET A 70 10.98 8.30 -2.67
C MET A 70 9.48 8.09 -2.81
N GLU A 71 8.89 8.82 -3.74
CA GLU A 71 7.50 8.65 -4.14
C GLU A 71 7.44 7.92 -5.48
N LEU A 72 6.55 6.94 -5.59
CA LEU A 72 6.24 6.25 -6.83
C LEU A 72 4.73 6.29 -7.06
N MET A 73 4.34 6.85 -8.19
CA MET A 73 2.97 6.80 -8.68
C MET A 73 2.78 5.59 -9.59
N GLY A 74 1.72 4.83 -9.37
CA GLY A 74 1.45 3.63 -10.16
C GLY A 74 0.15 2.93 -9.79
N ARG A 75 0.00 1.69 -10.25
CA ARG A 75 -1.06 0.77 -9.86
C ARG A 75 -0.45 -0.37 -9.07
N ILE A 76 -0.88 -0.58 -7.83
CA ILE A 76 -0.45 -1.77 -7.08
C ILE A 76 -1.20 -2.98 -7.62
N GLU A 77 -0.47 -3.89 -8.25
CA GLU A 77 -0.99 -5.14 -8.82
C GLU A 77 -1.12 -6.21 -7.72
N SER A 78 -0.08 -6.35 -6.92
CA SER A 78 -0.09 -7.24 -5.76
C SER A 78 0.68 -6.66 -4.59
N LEU A 79 0.26 -7.04 -3.38
CA LEU A 79 0.92 -6.69 -2.14
C LEU A 79 0.81 -7.86 -1.18
N ASP A 80 1.95 -8.27 -0.63
CA ASP A 80 2.01 -9.27 0.41
C ASP A 80 2.95 -8.83 1.56
N ARG A 81 3.38 -9.79 2.38
CA ARG A 81 4.26 -9.52 3.54
C ARG A 81 5.69 -9.20 3.14
N GLN A 82 6.14 -9.63 1.98
CA GLN A 82 7.52 -9.53 1.50
C GLN A 82 7.67 -8.42 0.47
N ASN A 83 6.77 -8.34 -0.51
CA ASN A 83 6.92 -7.49 -1.69
C ASN A 83 5.62 -6.76 -2.06
N ALA A 84 5.80 -5.64 -2.74
CA ALA A 84 4.77 -4.92 -3.47
C ALA A 84 5.14 -4.89 -4.94
N ILE A 85 4.21 -5.24 -5.79
CA ILE A 85 4.34 -5.19 -7.23
C ILE A 85 3.52 -4.01 -7.74
N ILE A 86 4.21 -3.03 -8.34
CA ILE A 86 3.62 -1.79 -8.83
C ILE A 86 3.81 -1.70 -10.34
N TYR A 87 2.72 -1.49 -11.05
CA TYR A 87 2.72 -1.20 -12.48
C TYR A 87 2.76 0.32 -12.70
N THR A 88 3.72 0.78 -13.47
CA THR A 88 3.92 2.19 -13.82
C THR A 88 3.97 2.35 -15.33
N PRO A 89 3.87 3.58 -15.88
CA PRO A 89 4.03 3.79 -17.32
C PRO A 89 5.41 3.34 -17.84
N ALA A 90 6.44 3.35 -16.98
CA ALA A 90 7.78 2.87 -17.30
C ALA A 90 7.93 1.33 -17.20
N GLY A 91 6.89 0.63 -16.74
CA GLY A 91 6.88 -0.82 -16.56
C GLY A 91 6.61 -1.27 -15.12
N LYS A 92 6.91 -2.54 -14.86
CA LYS A 92 6.65 -3.23 -13.60
C LYS A 92 7.83 -3.05 -12.64
N ILE A 93 7.55 -2.60 -11.42
CA ILE A 93 8.53 -2.35 -10.37
C ILE A 93 8.17 -3.21 -9.15
N GLU A 94 9.17 -3.90 -8.61
CA GLU A 94 9.04 -4.66 -7.36
C GLU A 94 9.75 -3.93 -6.23
N ILE A 95 9.03 -3.70 -5.13
CA ILE A 95 9.56 -3.04 -3.93
C ILE A 95 9.33 -3.95 -2.74
N GLN A 96 10.40 -4.25 -2.00
CA GLN A 96 10.29 -5.02 -0.77
C GLN A 96 9.48 -4.26 0.28
N ARG A 97 8.48 -4.92 0.88
CA ARG A 97 7.49 -4.34 1.80
C ARG A 97 8.11 -3.61 2.99
N TYR A 98 9.23 -4.11 3.51
CA TYR A 98 9.94 -3.46 4.62
C TYR A 98 10.54 -2.09 4.27
N LYS A 99 10.74 -1.80 2.98
CA LYS A 99 11.22 -0.49 2.48
C LYS A 99 10.07 0.52 2.35
N ILE A 100 8.85 0.04 2.21
CA ILE A 100 7.65 0.87 2.06
C ILE A 100 7.33 1.51 3.40
N LYS A 101 7.06 2.81 3.39
CA LYS A 101 6.68 3.61 4.56
C LYS A 101 5.20 3.93 4.57
N ASP A 102 4.65 4.14 3.39
CA ASP A 102 3.23 4.42 3.24
C ASP A 102 2.75 3.98 1.86
N ILE A 103 1.46 3.67 1.78
CA ILE A 103 0.75 3.38 0.56
C ILE A 103 -0.58 4.12 0.59
N ILE A 104 -0.87 4.88 -0.45
CA ILE A 104 -2.17 5.49 -0.67
C ILE A 104 -2.79 4.83 -1.89
N MET A 105 -3.81 4.00 -1.68
CA MET A 105 -4.57 3.36 -2.76
C MET A 105 -5.89 4.09 -2.99
N LYS A 106 -6.17 4.46 -4.23
CA LYS A 106 -7.45 5.05 -4.62
C LYS A 106 -8.35 3.99 -5.24
N VAL A 107 -9.56 3.83 -4.70
CA VAL A 107 -10.54 2.85 -5.17
C VAL A 107 -11.88 3.53 -5.52
N PRO A 108 -12.50 3.20 -6.68
CA PRO A 108 -13.74 3.85 -7.14
C PRO A 108 -15.04 3.41 -6.41
N SER A 109 -14.96 2.67 -5.29
CA SER A 109 -16.06 2.08 -4.47
C SER A 109 -16.58 0.72 -5.00
N LYS A 110 -16.98 -0.29 -4.20
CA LYS A 110 -17.64 -0.36 -2.87
C LYS A 110 -16.80 -1.11 -1.82
N GLY A 111 -16.94 -0.73 -0.54
CA GLY A 111 -16.67 -1.65 0.57
C GLY A 111 -17.83 -2.67 0.62
N TYR A 112 -17.51 -3.96 0.75
CA TYR A 112 -18.51 -5.00 0.95
C TYR A 112 -18.89 -5.12 2.42
#